data_AF-A0A0G1D7J9-F1
#
_entry.id   AF-A0A0G1D7J9-F1
#
_cell.length_a   1.000
_cell.length_b   1.000
_cell.length_c   1.000
_cell.angle_alpha   90.00
_cell.angle_beta   90.00
_cell.angle_gamma   90.00
#
_symmetry.space_group_name_H-M   'P 1'
#
loop_
_entity.id
_entity.type
_entity.pdbx_description
1 polymer ?
#
loop_
_entity_poly.entity_id
_entity_poly.type
_entity_poly.pdbx_seq_one_letter_code
_entity_poly.pdbx_strand_id
1 'polypeptide(L)' 'MEKISKLFSTVEKLFHFRCFDCHKWWTIGDAPKKKTQWHCPWCGQLQKFNKANKR' A
#
# COMPACT_ATOMS: atom_id res chain seq x y z
N MET A 1 -26.27 24.78 -19.52
CA MET A 1 -26.59 23.65 -18.62
C MET A 1 -25.27 23.06 -18.14
N GLU A 2 -24.83 23.41 -16.94
CA GLU A 2 -23.60 22.88 -16.35
C GLU A 2 -23.88 21.48 -15.79
N LYS A 3 -23.19 20.46 -16.33
CA LYS A 3 -23.29 19.09 -15.84
C LYS A 3 -22.54 19.03 -14.51
N ILE A 4 -23.26 19.06 -13.40
CA ILE A 4 -22.70 18.77 -12.08
C ILE A 4 -22.27 17.29 -12.08
N SER A 5 -20.98 17.04 -12.30
CA SER A 5 -20.39 15.71 -12.17
C SER A 5 -20.48 15.29 -10.71
N LYS A 6 -21.34 14.32 -10.43
CA LYS A 6 -21.48 13.69 -9.12
C LYS A 6 -20.11 13.14 -8.70
N LEU A 7 -19.48 13.71 -7.67
CA LEU A 7 -18.25 13.16 -7.11
C LEU A 7 -18.59 11.80 -6.46
N PHE A 8 -18.08 10.73 -7.03
CA PHE A 8 -18.10 9.41 -6.38
C PHE A 8 -16.89 9.33 -5.46
N SER A 9 -17.13 9.25 -4.14
CA SER A 9 -16.09 8.91 -3.18
C SER A 9 -16.01 7.39 -3.03
N THR A 10 -14.81 6.83 -3.15
CA THR A 10 -14.53 5.42 -2.91
C THR A 10 -13.65 5.26 -1.67
N VAL A 11 -13.86 4.20 -0.91
CA VAL A 11 -13.01 3.89 0.26
C VAL A 11 -11.69 3.30 -0.23
N GLU A 12 -10.59 4.01 0.03
CA GLU A 12 -9.23 3.52 -0.20
C GLU A 12 -8.78 2.59 0.94
N LYS A 13 -8.06 1.52 0.61
CA LYS A 13 -7.40 0.65 1.61
C LYS A 13 -5.90 0.88 1.62
N LEU A 14 -5.37 1.36 2.74
CA LEU A 14 -3.94 1.57 2.93
C LEU A 14 -3.26 0.36 3.60
N PHE A 15 -2.16 -0.09 2.99
CA PHE A 15 -1.29 -1.13 3.54
C PHE A 15 0.01 -0.50 4.01
N HIS A 16 0.39 -0.75 5.25
CA HIS A 16 1.57 -0.16 5.88
C HIS A 16 2.72 -1.16 5.88
N PHE A 17 3.90 -0.68 5.50
CA PHE A 17 5.11 -1.49 5.39
C PHE A 17 6.27 -0.80 6.11
N ARG A 18 7.17 -1.61 6.69
CA ARG A 18 8.44 -1.16 7.27
C ARG A 18 9.56 -2.01 6.67
N CYS A 19 10.61 -1.38 6.13
CA CYS A 19 11.75 -2.11 5.59
C CYS A 19 12.57 -2.73 6.73
N PHE A 20 13.02 -3.97 6.55
CA PHE A 20 13.91 -4.64 7.49
C PHE A 20 15.35 -4.11 7.41
N ASP A 21 15.79 -3.58 6.25
CA ASP A 21 17.14 -3.05 6.05
C ASP A 21 17.28 -1.58 6.48
N CYS A 22 16.48 -0.67 5.94
CA CYS A 22 16.63 0.77 6.20
C CYS A 22 15.65 1.32 7.25
N HIS A 23 14.76 0.47 7.77
CA HIS A 23 13.80 0.77 8.84
C HIS A 23 12.78 1.89 8.58
N LYS A 24 12.76 2.48 7.38
CA LYS A 24 11.77 3.49 6.97
C LYS A 24 10.41 2.87 6.69
N TRP A 25 9.37 3.69 6.84
CA TRP A 25 7.98 3.32 6.60
C TRP A 25 7.51 3.80 5.22
N TRP A 26 6.55 3.11 4.64
CA TRP A 26 5.78 3.57 3.49
C TRP A 26 4.40 2.88 3.45
N THR A 27 3.51 3.41 2.63
CA THR A 27 2.18 2.86 2.40
C THR A 27 1.92 2.63 0.91
N ILE A 28 1.02 1.69 0.62
CA ILE A 28 0.48 1.48 -0.72
C ILE A 28 -1.04 1.43 -0.63
N GLY A 29 -1.71 2.26 -1.43
CA GLY A 29 -3.16 2.25 -1.62
C GLY A 29 -3.59 1.07 -2.49
N ASP A 30 -4.66 0.40 -2.08
CA ASP A 30 -5.33 -0.67 -2.82
C ASP A 30 -4.39 -1.78 -3.33
N ALA A 31 -3.39 -2.14 -2.50
CA ALA A 31 -2.39 -3.13 -2.83
C ALA A 31 -3.03 -4.51 -3.16
N PRO A 32 -2.52 -5.25 -4.17
CA PRO A 32 -3.05 -6.56 -4.52
C PRO A 32 -2.93 -7.56 -3.37
N LYS A 33 -4.07 -8.17 -2.96
CA LYS A 33 -4.15 -9.11 -1.82
C LYS A 33 -3.20 -10.32 -1.89
N LYS A 34 -2.71 -10.67 -3.08
CA LYS A 34 -1.82 -11.83 -3.32
C LYS A 34 -0.34 -11.44 -3.38
N LYS A 35 0.01 -10.15 -3.44
CA LYS A 35 1.39 -9.70 -3.60
C LYS A 35 2.07 -9.55 -2.23
N THR A 36 3.06 -10.40 -1.99
CA THR A 36 3.84 -10.46 -0.74
C THR A 36 5.25 -9.90 -0.89
N GLN A 37 5.67 -9.55 -2.11
CA GLN A 37 7.02 -9.05 -2.40
C GLN A 37 6.98 -7.64 -2.97
N TRP A 38 7.76 -6.75 -2.36
CA TRP A 38 7.82 -5.32 -2.68
C TRP A 38 9.24 -4.81 -2.53
N HIS A 39 9.71 -3.98 -3.48
CA HIS A 39 10.94 -3.25 -3.28
C HIS A 39 10.70 -2.07 -2.33
N CYS A 40 11.61 -1.85 -1.39
CA CYS A 40 11.61 -0.66 -0.54
C CYS A 40 11.85 0.57 -1.41
N PRO A 41 10.97 1.60 -1.39
CA PRO A 41 11.14 2.80 -2.21
C PRO A 41 12.35 3.64 -1.79
N TRP A 42 12.87 3.42 -0.58
CA TRP A 42 13.96 4.20 -0.02
C TRP A 42 15.35 3.63 -0.29
N CYS A 43 15.51 2.30 -0.24
CA CYS A 43 16.81 1.64 -0.40
C CYS A 43 16.85 0.61 -1.53
N GLY A 44 15.74 0.38 -2.24
CA GLY A 44 15.66 -0.56 -3.36
C GLY A 44 15.64 -2.04 -2.97
N GLN A 45 15.83 -2.40 -1.70
CA GLN A 45 15.88 -3.81 -1.28
C GLN A 45 14.55 -4.52 -1.43
N LEU A 46 14.58 -5.76 -1.94
CA LEU A 46 13.39 -6.60 -2.08
C LEU A 46 12.96 -7.15 -0.71
N GLN A 47 11.76 -6.80 -0.28
CA GLN A 47 11.18 -7.20 1.00
C GLN A 47 10.09 -8.27 0.78
N LYS A 48 10.00 -9.24 1.70
CA LYS A 48 8.93 -10.23 1.75
C LYS A 48 8.05 -9.97 2.97
N PHE A 49 6.82 -9.54 2.73
CA PHE A 49 5.81 -9.29 3.75
C PHE A 49 4.78 -10.42 3.77
N ASN A 50 4.55 -10.99 4.94
CA ASN A 50 3.45 -11.93 5.14
C ASN A 50 2.14 -11.15 5.30
N LYS A 51 1.01 -11.79 4.96
CA LYS A 51 -0.30 -11.21 5.29
C LYS A 51 -0.36 -10.92 6.78
N ALA A 52 -0.81 -9.73 7.15
CA ALA A 52 -1.10 -9.44 8.55
C ALA A 52 -2.10 -10.47 9.05
N ASN A 53 -1.70 -11.29 10.02
CA ASN A 53 -2.63 -12.12 10.77
C ASN A 53 -3.62 -11.15 11.43
N LYS A 54 -4.90 -11.27 11.06
CA LYS A 54 -5.97 -10.65 11.86
C LYS A 54 -5.90 -11.32 13.23
N ARG A 55 -5.34 -10.62 14.22
CA ARG A 55 -5.57 -10.95 15.63
C ARG A 55 -7.02 -10.64 15.97
#